data_AF-A0A842KUZ6-F1
#
_entry.id   AF-A0A842KUZ6-F1
#
_cell.length_a   1.000
_cell.length_b   1.000
_cell.length_c   1.000
_cell.angle_alpha   90.00
_cell.angle_beta   90.00
_cell.angle_gamma   90.00
#
_symmetry.space_group_name_H-M   'P 1'
#
loop_
_entity.id
_entity.type
_entity.pdbx_description
1 polymer ?
#
loop_
_entity_poly.entity_id
_entity_poly.type
_entity_poly.pdbx_seq_one_letter_code
_entity_poly.pdbx_strand_id
1 'polypeptide(L)'
;MKPSLVAKIAQMAAALEVSGYPKPGNVHRTQNFHDMSFEDFIISAIVIGDTMHEAARRGARLKDELDFSPIKIGNLILNAIKETRQWVSTNTNLGIVMLLTPLASAAGMITEKDLQGLRETVNRIMLQTTPQDAVDLYEAISIAQPGGMGKQDQFDVNDE
;
A
#
# COMPACT_ATOMS: atom_id res chain seq x y z
N MET A 1 9.29 14.79 -3.20
CA MET A 1 8.57 14.95 -4.49
C MET A 1 7.18 15.55 -4.22
N LYS A 2 6.52 16.18 -5.21
CA LYS A 2 5.15 16.71 -5.00
C LYS A 2 4.18 15.55 -4.71
N PRO A 3 3.33 15.62 -3.66
CA PRO A 3 2.42 14.52 -3.32
C PRO A 3 1.52 14.06 -4.47
N SER A 4 1.03 14.99 -5.30
CA SER A 4 0.20 14.66 -6.47
C SER A 4 0.94 13.90 -7.57
N LEU A 5 2.26 14.06 -7.67
CA LEU A 5 3.08 13.28 -8.58
C LEU A 5 3.29 11.86 -8.03
N VAL A 6 3.58 11.74 -6.72
CA VAL A 6 3.76 10.45 -6.05
C VAL A 6 2.51 9.59 -6.17
N ALA A 7 1.33 10.17 -5.94
CA ALA A 7 0.04 9.49 -6.10
C ALA A 7 -0.13 8.90 -7.50
N LYS A 8 0.09 9.70 -8.55
CA LYS A 8 -0.01 9.25 -9.94
C LYS A 8 0.97 8.12 -10.25
N ILE A 9 2.22 8.23 -9.78
CA ILE A 9 3.23 7.18 -9.97
C ILE A 9 2.81 5.88 -9.28
N ALA A 10 2.28 5.96 -8.05
CA ALA A 10 1.79 4.80 -7.31
C ALA A 10 0.62 4.11 -8.02
N GLN A 11 -0.36 4.89 -8.51
CA GLN A 11 -1.48 4.37 -9.31
C GLN A 11 -0.99 3.69 -10.60
N MET A 12 -0.06 4.32 -11.32
CA MET A 12 0.53 3.74 -12.53
C MET A 12 1.31 2.47 -12.23
N ALA A 13 2.10 2.45 -11.16
CA ALA A 13 2.85 1.26 -10.76
C ALA A 13 1.92 0.09 -10.44
N ALA A 14 0.84 0.33 -9.68
CA ALA A 14 -0.17 -0.68 -9.37
C ALA A 14 -0.90 -1.18 -10.64
N ALA A 15 -1.25 -0.28 -11.57
CA ALA A 15 -1.89 -0.68 -12.82
C ALA A 15 -0.96 -1.49 -13.75
N LEU A 16 0.34 -1.15 -13.77
CA LEU A 16 1.35 -1.88 -14.54
C LEU A 16 1.60 -3.29 -13.99
N GLU A 17 1.49 -3.47 -12.66
CA GLU A 17 1.65 -4.76 -11.98
C GLU A 17 0.68 -5.84 -12.52
N VAL A 18 -0.59 -5.47 -12.71
CA VAL A 18 -1.60 -6.39 -13.28
C VAL A 18 -1.58 -6.42 -14.82
N SER A 19 -1.05 -5.38 -15.45
CA SER A 19 -0.94 -5.30 -16.92
C SER A 19 0.22 -6.12 -17.50
N GLY A 20 1.11 -6.63 -16.65
CA GLY A 20 2.21 -7.50 -17.08
C GLY A 20 1.73 -8.78 -17.74
N TYR A 21 2.33 -9.15 -18.87
CA TYR A 21 2.05 -10.40 -19.58
C TYR A 21 3.34 -11.06 -20.08
N PRO A 22 3.49 -12.39 -19.91
CA PRO A 22 2.62 -13.29 -19.16
C PRO A 22 2.81 -13.15 -17.64
N LYS A 23 1.76 -13.46 -16.84
CA LYS A 23 1.83 -13.49 -15.38
C LYS A 23 1.35 -14.84 -14.84
N PRO A 24 2.18 -15.90 -14.92
CA PRO A 24 1.79 -17.26 -14.55
C PRO A 24 1.21 -17.32 -13.13
N GLY A 25 0.09 -18.03 -12.98
CA GLY A 25 -0.56 -18.25 -11.67
C GLY A 25 -1.25 -17.02 -11.07
N ASN A 26 -1.42 -15.93 -11.82
CA ASN A 26 -2.08 -14.71 -11.34
C ASN A 26 -3.05 -14.14 -12.37
N VAL A 27 -3.88 -13.20 -11.93
CA VAL A 27 -4.72 -12.38 -12.81
C VAL A 27 -3.87 -11.47 -13.68
N HIS A 28 -4.21 -11.41 -14.97
CA HIS A 28 -3.65 -10.45 -15.94
C HIS A 28 -4.67 -10.21 -17.07
N ARG A 29 -4.32 -9.36 -18.03
CA ARG A 29 -5.21 -8.90 -19.13
C ARG A 29 -6.00 -9.98 -19.89
N THR A 30 -5.54 -11.24 -19.89
CA THR A 30 -6.19 -12.36 -20.62
C THR A 30 -6.54 -13.54 -19.72
N GLN A 31 -6.41 -13.40 -18.39
CA GLN A 31 -6.65 -14.47 -17.43
C GLN A 31 -7.27 -13.87 -16.15
N ASN A 32 -8.52 -14.24 -15.87
CA ASN A 32 -9.22 -13.90 -14.64
C ASN A 32 -9.31 -15.13 -13.71
N PHE A 33 -9.67 -14.89 -12.45
CA PHE A 33 -10.17 -15.91 -11.52
C PHE A 33 -11.69 -15.82 -11.37
N HIS A 34 -12.29 -16.79 -10.68
CA HIS A 34 -13.74 -16.89 -10.53
C HIS A 34 -14.38 -15.69 -9.80
N ASP A 35 -13.59 -15.03 -8.96
CA ASP A 35 -13.97 -14.01 -8.00
C ASP A 35 -13.19 -12.69 -8.22
N MET A 36 -12.32 -12.65 -9.22
CA MET A 36 -11.39 -11.53 -9.42
C MET A 36 -11.00 -11.37 -10.88
N SER A 37 -11.17 -10.16 -11.39
CA SER A 37 -10.91 -9.78 -12.78
C SER A 37 -9.77 -8.78 -12.91
N PHE A 38 -9.20 -8.66 -14.10
CA PHE A 38 -8.22 -7.61 -14.43
C PHE A 38 -8.74 -6.19 -14.09
N GLU A 39 -10.02 -5.93 -14.39
CA GLU A 39 -10.67 -4.64 -14.14
C GLU A 39 -10.71 -4.30 -12.64
N ASP A 40 -10.91 -5.29 -11.77
CA ASP A 40 -10.90 -5.10 -10.32
C ASP A 40 -9.54 -4.55 -9.84
N PHE A 41 -8.43 -5.07 -10.38
CA PHE A 41 -7.09 -4.54 -10.08
C PHE A 41 -6.87 -3.13 -10.62
N ILE A 42 -7.38 -2.81 -11.82
CA ILE A 42 -7.27 -1.47 -12.39
C ILE A 42 -8.04 -0.45 -11.55
N ILE A 43 -9.27 -0.78 -11.13
CA ILE A 43 -10.05 0.06 -10.21
C ILE A 43 -9.27 0.24 -8.91
N SER A 44 -8.78 -0.86 -8.33
CA SER A 44 -8.00 -0.87 -7.08
C SER A 44 -6.72 -0.04 -7.18
N ALA A 45 -6.07 -0.01 -8.35
CA ALA A 45 -4.90 0.82 -8.61
C ALA A 45 -5.23 2.31 -8.63
N ILE A 46 -6.43 2.69 -9.10
CA ILE A 46 -6.85 4.10 -9.16
C ILE A 46 -7.27 4.60 -7.78
N VAL A 47 -8.10 3.86 -7.05
CA VAL A 47 -8.74 4.34 -5.81
C VAL A 47 -7.75 4.56 -4.67
N ILE A 48 -6.58 3.91 -4.68
CA ILE A 48 -5.53 4.14 -3.68
C ILE A 48 -4.84 5.51 -3.82
N GLY A 49 -5.08 6.24 -4.92
CA GLY A 49 -4.40 7.50 -5.26
C GLY A 49 -4.44 8.56 -4.14
N ASP A 50 -5.61 8.77 -3.53
CA ASP A 50 -5.78 9.76 -2.47
C ASP A 50 -5.01 9.38 -1.20
N THR A 51 -4.93 8.09 -0.89
CA THR A 51 -4.14 7.60 0.23
C THR A 51 -2.64 7.71 -0.04
N MET A 52 -2.19 7.43 -1.27
CA MET A 52 -0.78 7.62 -1.66
C MET A 52 -0.39 9.10 -1.68
N HIS A 53 -1.32 9.98 -2.07
CA HIS A 53 -1.17 11.43 -1.94
C HIS A 53 -0.99 11.84 -0.47
N GLU A 54 -1.85 11.31 0.41
CA GLU A 54 -1.77 11.60 1.84
C GLU A 54 -0.47 11.09 2.47
N ALA A 55 -0.04 9.87 2.14
CA ALA A 55 1.23 9.30 2.56
C ALA A 55 2.40 10.22 2.21
N ALA A 56 2.48 10.63 0.94
CA ALA A 56 3.52 11.56 0.47
C ALA A 56 3.42 12.94 1.15
N ARG A 57 2.20 13.43 1.43
CA ARG A 57 1.99 14.69 2.16
C ARG A 57 2.49 14.60 3.61
N ARG A 58 2.21 13.50 4.32
CA ARG A 58 2.68 13.28 5.69
C ARG A 58 4.21 13.17 5.74
N GLY A 59 4.80 12.41 4.83
CA GLY A 59 6.25 12.35 4.69
C GLY A 59 6.88 13.72 4.44
N ALA A 60 6.37 14.48 3.46
CA ALA A 60 6.89 15.81 3.13
C ALA A 60 6.89 16.80 4.32
N ARG A 61 5.91 16.68 5.23
CA ARG A 61 5.82 17.51 6.45
C ARG A 61 6.89 17.18 7.49
N LEU A 62 7.43 15.96 7.46
CA LEU A 62 8.37 15.46 8.47
C LEU A 62 9.79 15.30 7.90
N LYS A 63 10.07 15.83 6.71
CA LYS A 63 11.36 15.63 6.02
C LYS A 63 12.58 16.07 6.83
N ASP A 64 12.42 17.09 7.68
CA ASP A 64 13.48 17.68 8.51
C ASP A 64 13.41 17.19 9.97
N GLU A 65 12.49 16.27 10.27
CA GLU A 65 12.26 15.75 11.62
C GLU A 65 13.08 14.49 11.91
N LEU A 66 13.20 14.16 13.20
CA LEU A 66 13.85 12.92 13.65
C LEU A 66 12.85 11.81 13.98
N ASP A 67 11.59 12.14 14.27
CA ASP A 67 10.52 11.21 14.59
C ASP A 67 9.51 11.12 13.43
N PHE A 68 9.44 9.93 12.81
CA PHE A 68 8.52 9.65 11.71
C PHE A 68 7.29 8.85 12.14
N SER A 69 7.13 8.52 13.43
CA SER A 69 5.92 7.87 13.94
C SER A 69 4.62 8.62 13.63
N PRO A 70 4.58 9.98 13.48
CA PRO A 70 3.36 10.68 13.09
C PRO A 70 2.90 10.43 11.64
N ILE A 71 3.70 9.76 10.80
CA ILE A 71 3.25 9.32 9.46
C ILE A 71 2.07 8.36 9.58
N LYS A 72 2.09 7.46 10.57
CA LYS A 72 1.08 6.42 10.81
C LYS A 72 0.86 5.53 9.58
N ILE A 73 1.84 4.70 9.26
CA ILE A 73 1.84 3.81 8.09
C ILE A 73 0.68 2.81 8.13
N GLY A 74 0.40 2.20 9.29
CA GLY A 74 -0.70 1.25 9.43
C GLY A 74 -2.04 1.91 9.15
N ASN A 75 -2.26 3.11 9.68
CA ASN A 75 -3.48 3.90 9.43
C ASN A 75 -3.68 4.19 7.93
N LEU A 76 -2.60 4.53 7.22
CA LEU A 76 -2.66 4.77 5.77
C LEU A 76 -3.01 3.48 5.03
N ILE A 77 -2.39 2.35 5.38
CA ILE A 77 -2.72 1.05 4.77
C ILE A 77 -4.20 0.71 5.01
N LEU A 78 -4.67 0.81 6.25
CA LEU A 78 -6.06 0.54 6.61
C LEU A 78 -7.04 1.40 5.80
N ASN A 79 -6.79 2.69 5.67
CA ASN A 79 -7.64 3.59 4.90
C ASN A 79 -7.66 3.24 3.40
N ALA A 80 -6.50 2.90 2.82
CA ALA A 80 -6.44 2.46 1.42
C ALA A 80 -7.25 1.18 1.19
N ILE A 81 -7.18 0.21 2.12
CA ILE A 81 -7.94 -1.04 2.00
C ILE A 81 -9.44 -0.81 2.20
N LYS A 82 -9.83 0.02 3.19
CA LYS A 82 -11.23 0.43 3.37
C LYS A 82 -11.78 1.12 2.13
N GLU A 83 -10.97 1.96 1.48
CA GLU A 83 -11.36 2.61 0.22
C GLU A 83 -11.51 1.58 -0.90
N THR A 84 -10.53 0.73 -1.14
CA THR A 84 -10.64 -0.32 -2.17
C THR A 84 -11.86 -1.20 -1.99
N ARG A 85 -12.22 -1.56 -0.75
CA ARG A 85 -13.42 -2.37 -0.46
C ARG A 85 -14.75 -1.71 -0.82
N GLN A 86 -14.81 -0.39 -0.97
CA GLN A 86 -16.02 0.28 -1.44
C GLN A 86 -16.29 0.02 -2.94
N TRP A 87 -15.26 -0.39 -3.69
CA TRP A 87 -15.31 -0.57 -5.13
C TRP A 87 -15.17 -2.03 -5.57
N VAL A 88 -14.40 -2.83 -4.81
CA VAL A 88 -14.03 -4.19 -5.17
C VAL A 88 -14.23 -5.14 -3.99
N SER A 89 -14.93 -6.26 -4.25
CA SER A 89 -15.34 -7.23 -3.23
C SER A 89 -14.31 -8.33 -2.92
N THR A 90 -13.17 -8.35 -3.61
CA THR A 90 -12.05 -9.28 -3.37
C THR A 90 -10.72 -8.57 -3.10
N ASN A 91 -9.76 -9.29 -2.53
CA ASN A 91 -8.42 -8.75 -2.30
C ASN A 91 -7.63 -8.67 -3.61
N THR A 92 -7.41 -7.46 -4.09
CA THR A 92 -6.64 -7.18 -5.31
C THR A 92 -5.31 -6.48 -5.02
N ASN A 93 -5.18 -5.76 -3.91
CA ASN A 93 -4.09 -4.79 -3.75
C ASN A 93 -3.50 -4.68 -2.34
N LEU A 94 -3.83 -5.56 -1.38
CA LEU A 94 -3.27 -5.46 -0.02
C LEU A 94 -1.73 -5.38 -0.03
N GLY A 95 -1.07 -6.34 -0.68
CA GLY A 95 0.39 -6.35 -0.78
C GLY A 95 0.96 -5.13 -1.51
N ILE A 96 0.24 -4.64 -2.53
CA ILE A 96 0.63 -3.43 -3.28
C ILE A 96 0.55 -2.21 -2.37
N VAL A 97 -0.53 -2.04 -1.62
CA VAL A 97 -0.70 -0.93 -0.67
C VAL A 97 0.35 -0.99 0.44
N MET A 98 0.61 -2.17 1.01
CA MET A 98 1.65 -2.36 2.04
C MET A 98 3.03 -1.95 1.52
N LEU A 99 3.36 -2.26 0.26
CA LEU A 99 4.61 -1.87 -0.37
C LEU A 99 4.67 -0.38 -0.69
N LEU A 100 3.62 0.17 -1.31
CA LEU A 100 3.61 1.54 -1.83
C LEU A 100 3.46 2.59 -0.73
N THR A 101 2.80 2.30 0.39
CA THR A 101 2.57 3.28 1.47
C THR A 101 3.87 3.86 2.06
N PRO A 102 4.84 3.05 2.53
CA PRO A 102 6.11 3.59 3.03
C PRO A 102 6.95 4.22 1.91
N LEU A 103 6.91 3.69 0.69
CA LEU A 103 7.57 4.29 -0.47
C LEU A 103 7.03 5.67 -0.81
N ALA A 104 5.70 5.84 -0.80
CA ALA A 104 5.04 7.11 -1.07
C ALA A 104 5.38 8.15 0.00
N SER A 105 5.37 7.73 1.28
CA SER A 105 5.79 8.56 2.40
C SER A 105 7.23 9.05 2.24
N ALA A 106 8.17 8.14 1.99
CA ALA A 106 9.57 8.48 1.75
C ALA A 106 9.78 9.35 0.50
N ALA A 107 9.05 9.07 -0.59
CA ALA A 107 9.09 9.88 -1.82
C ALA A 107 8.65 11.33 -1.59
N GLY A 108 7.78 11.58 -0.59
CA GLY A 108 7.43 12.93 -0.14
C GLY A 108 8.61 13.71 0.45
N MET A 109 9.58 13.03 1.06
CA MET A 109 10.70 13.62 1.79
C MET A 109 11.92 13.95 0.91
N ILE A 110 12.09 13.23 -0.20
CA ILE A 110 13.29 13.33 -1.05
C ILE A 110 13.09 14.19 -2.30
N THR A 111 14.20 14.58 -2.93
CA THR A 111 14.22 15.17 -4.27
C THR A 111 14.04 14.08 -5.35
N GLU A 112 13.67 14.48 -6.56
CA GLU A 112 13.50 13.54 -7.67
C GLU A 112 14.82 12.83 -7.99
N LYS A 113 14.75 11.51 -8.25
CA LYS A 113 15.86 10.63 -8.67
C LYS A 113 16.89 10.23 -7.61
N ASP A 114 16.68 10.55 -6.33
CA ASP A 114 17.54 10.05 -5.24
C ASP A 114 17.08 8.67 -4.74
N LEU A 115 17.48 7.61 -5.44
CA LEU A 115 17.12 6.22 -5.09
C LEU A 115 17.76 5.74 -3.78
N GLN A 116 18.97 6.21 -3.47
CA GLN A 116 19.64 5.83 -2.23
C GLN A 116 18.95 6.48 -1.03
N GLY A 117 18.70 7.80 -1.11
CA GLY A 117 17.94 8.51 -0.09
C GLY A 117 16.52 7.96 0.08
N LEU A 118 15.86 7.51 -1.00
CA LEU A 118 14.57 6.83 -0.91
C LEU A 118 14.67 5.58 -0.03
N ARG A 119 15.64 4.71 -0.31
CA ARG A 119 15.84 3.44 0.41
C ARG A 119 16.14 3.68 1.89
N GLU A 120 17.05 4.60 2.18
CA GLU A 120 17.42 4.96 3.55
C GLU A 120 16.23 5.55 4.32
N THR A 121 15.44 6.41 3.66
CA THR A 121 14.25 7.03 4.27
C THR A 121 13.16 5.99 4.54
N VAL A 122 12.89 5.06 3.62
CA VAL A 122 11.95 3.95 3.86
C VAL A 122 12.38 3.15 5.08
N ASN A 123 13.67 2.80 5.19
CA ASN A 123 14.17 2.04 6.33
C ASN A 123 13.94 2.79 7.66
N ARG A 124 14.21 4.10 7.70
CA ARG A 124 13.96 4.93 8.88
C ARG A 124 12.49 4.97 9.27
N ILE A 125 11.59 5.15 8.29
CA ILE A 125 10.14 5.14 8.52
C ILE A 125 9.70 3.80 9.10
N MET A 126 10.14 2.68 8.52
CA MET A 126 9.75 1.34 8.96
C MET A 126 10.21 1.04 10.39
N LEU A 127 11.43 1.46 10.78
CA LEU A 127 11.96 1.30 12.13
C LEU A 127 11.23 2.14 13.18
N GLN A 128 10.46 3.15 12.76
CA GLN A 128 9.68 4.03 13.65
C GLN A 128 8.17 3.77 13.59
N THR A 129 7.76 2.66 12.98
CA THR A 129 6.39 2.16 13.11
C THR A 129 6.09 1.79 14.56
N THR A 130 4.82 1.94 14.93
CA THR A 130 4.33 1.81 16.30
C THR A 130 3.46 0.56 16.45
N PRO A 131 3.17 0.09 17.69
CA PRO A 131 2.19 -0.96 17.89
C PRO A 131 0.81 -0.65 17.30
N GLN A 132 0.40 0.63 17.27
CA GLN A 132 -0.85 1.02 16.61
C GLN A 132 -0.80 0.80 15.10
N ASP A 133 0.37 1.00 14.46
CA ASP A 133 0.51 0.67 13.03
C ASP A 133 0.33 -0.83 12.77
N ALA A 134 0.76 -1.68 13.72
CA ALA A 134 0.53 -3.11 13.63
C ALA A 134 -0.97 -3.44 13.78
N VAL A 135 -1.66 -2.86 14.78
CA VAL A 135 -3.11 -3.05 14.96
C VAL A 135 -3.88 -2.63 13.71
N ASP A 136 -3.60 -1.44 13.17
CA ASP A 136 -4.26 -0.94 11.96
C ASP A 136 -3.98 -1.85 10.74
N LEU A 137 -2.77 -2.42 10.65
CA LEU A 137 -2.42 -3.39 9.59
C LEU A 137 -3.18 -4.71 9.74
N TYR A 138 -3.37 -5.22 10.95
CA TYR A 138 -4.16 -6.43 11.20
C TYR A 138 -5.63 -6.21 10.83
N GLU A 139 -6.19 -5.05 11.18
CA GLU A 139 -7.54 -4.67 10.74
C GLU A 139 -7.61 -4.60 9.21
N ALA A 140 -6.60 -4.02 8.55
CA ALA A 140 -6.55 -3.94 7.09
C ALA A 140 -6.50 -5.33 6.45
N ILE A 141 -5.72 -6.24 7.02
CA ILE A 141 -5.63 -7.64 6.59
C ILE A 141 -6.99 -8.33 6.74
N SER A 142 -7.64 -8.19 7.89
CA SER A 142 -8.95 -8.78 8.18
C SER A 142 -10.01 -8.29 7.18
N ILE A 143 -10.01 -6.98 6.88
CA ILE A 143 -10.90 -6.39 5.86
C ILE A 143 -10.58 -6.91 4.46
N ALA A 144 -9.30 -7.00 4.08
CA ALA A 144 -8.89 -7.46 2.76
C ALA A 144 -9.22 -8.94 2.52
N GLN A 145 -9.19 -9.79 3.54
CA GLN A 145 -9.39 -11.24 3.43
C GLN A 145 -8.51 -11.89 2.34
N PRO A 146 -7.17 -11.71 2.38
CA PRO A 146 -6.29 -12.30 1.39
C PRO A 146 -6.31 -13.83 1.48
N GLY A 147 -6.27 -14.50 0.32
CA GLY A 147 -6.13 -15.95 0.25
C GLY A 147 -4.83 -16.44 0.88
N GLY A 148 -4.83 -17.66 1.42
CA GLY A 148 -3.62 -18.33 1.91
C GLY A 148 -3.21 -18.01 3.36
N MET A 149 -4.01 -17.28 4.13
CA MET A 149 -3.72 -16.97 5.54
C MET A 149 -3.79 -18.19 6.47
N GLY A 150 -4.74 -19.11 6.24
CA GLY A 150 -4.94 -20.27 7.11
C GLY A 150 -5.26 -19.87 8.56
N LYS A 151 -5.12 -20.82 9.47
CA LYS A 151 -5.12 -20.56 10.92
C LYS A 151 -3.68 -20.67 11.43
N GLN A 152 -3.25 -19.74 12.27
CA GLN A 152 -1.91 -19.72 12.87
C GLN A 152 -2.00 -19.87 14.39
N ASP A 153 -0.98 -20.48 15.00
CA ASP A 153 -0.93 -20.70 16.46
C ASP A 153 -0.52 -19.43 17.24
N GLN A 154 0.12 -18.47 16.56
CA GLN A 154 0.55 -17.20 17.14
C GLN A 154 0.33 -16.07 16.13
N PHE A 155 -0.19 -14.94 16.62
CA PHE A 155 -0.43 -13.74 15.84
C PHE A 155 -1.37 -13.99 14.65
N ASP A 156 -2.46 -14.75 14.89
CA ASP A 156 -3.47 -14.97 13.86
C ASP A 156 -4.17 -13.64 13.56
N VAL A 157 -4.46 -13.40 12.29
CA VAL A 157 -5.13 -12.16 11.84
C VAL A 157 -6.60 -12.11 12.26
N ASN A 158 -7.13 -13.22 12.78
CA ASN A 158 -8.44 -13.34 13.42
C ASN A 158 -8.37 -13.24 14.96
N ASP A 159 -7.18 -13.13 15.56
CA ASP A 159 -7.05 -12.92 17.00
C ASP A 159 -7.40 -11.46 17.35
N GLU A 160 -8.25 -11.26 18.36
CA GLU A 160 -8.63 -9.94 18.91
C GLU A 160 -7.60 -9.40 19.91
#